data_AF-A0A395XS70-F1
#
_entry.id   AF-A0A395XS70-F1
#
_cell.length_a   1.000
_cell.length_b   1.000
_cell.length_c   1.000
_cell.angle_alpha   90.00
_cell.angle_beta   90.00
_cell.angle_gamma   90.00
#
_symmetry.space_group_name_H-M   'P 1'
#
loop_
_entity.id
_entity.type
_entity.pdbx_description
1 polymer ?
#
loop_
_entity_poly.entity_id
_entity_poly.type
_entity_poly.pdbx_seq_one_letter_code
_entity_poly.pdbx_strand_id
1 'polypeptide(L)'
;MLTLQELKQVVSNREERRKVPSAKYLRENDVAVAKQRLMDCAEIIAYQTGYVLYCVGDYATVFPLFTCRDYVYEAERKIAVVEENFFDDQPWYVRLILEGEDRLWRNRETREHNNCISYSCISEEWCELADKGQCLLERIIAEETVRELMNLLTERQRQMIHRIYFQQKTQKEVSHELGITVPAVSKCISQAMQKMRNNSDDSARTLKKGDWKYAW
;
A
#
# COMPACT_ATOMS: atom_id res chain seq x y z
N MET A 1 -12.33 -16.44 6.23
CA MET A 1 -11.63 -15.15 6.48
C MET A 1 -12.72 -14.15 6.78
N LEU A 2 -12.63 -13.40 7.88
CA LEU A 2 -13.69 -12.46 8.30
C LEU A 2 -13.87 -11.36 7.24
N THR A 3 -15.09 -11.16 6.74
CA THR A 3 -15.40 -10.08 5.79
C THR A 3 -15.70 -8.77 6.50
N LEU A 4 -15.68 -7.64 5.77
CA LEU A 4 -16.05 -6.35 6.35
C LEU A 4 -17.52 -6.34 6.80
N GLN A 5 -18.43 -6.98 6.05
CA GLN A 5 -19.84 -7.08 6.42
C GLN A 5 -20.04 -7.91 7.70
N GLU A 6 -19.35 -9.03 7.84
CA GLU A 6 -19.36 -9.83 9.08
C GLU A 6 -18.82 -9.03 10.26
N LEU A 7 -17.74 -8.24 10.05
CA LEU A 7 -17.21 -7.36 11.09
C LEU A 7 -18.23 -6.29 11.51
N LYS A 8 -18.92 -5.66 10.56
CA LYS A 8 -19.99 -4.67 10.81
C LYS A 8 -21.11 -5.25 11.68
N GLN A 9 -21.39 -6.56 11.60
CA GLN A 9 -22.44 -7.23 12.39
C GLN A 9 -22.03 -7.53 13.84
N VAL A 10 -20.74 -7.74 14.11
CA VAL A 10 -20.25 -8.10 15.46
C VAL A 10 -19.84 -6.90 16.31
N VAL A 11 -19.57 -5.75 15.69
CA VAL A 11 -19.25 -4.51 16.41
C VAL A 11 -20.50 -3.68 16.67
N SER A 12 -20.46 -2.90 17.74
CA SER A 12 -21.55 -1.97 18.09
C SER A 12 -21.57 -0.80 17.11
N ASN A 13 -22.72 -0.54 16.49
CA ASN A 13 -22.99 0.69 15.76
C ASN A 13 -23.48 1.78 16.74
N ARG A 14 -22.59 2.26 17.62
CA ARG A 14 -22.91 3.43 18.44
C ARG A 14 -22.67 4.68 17.59
N GLU A 15 -23.67 5.55 17.53
CA GLU A 15 -23.57 6.89 16.95
C GLU A 15 -22.27 7.58 17.39
N GLU A 16 -21.64 8.29 16.46
CA GLU A 16 -20.38 8.99 16.68
C GLU A 16 -20.37 9.69 18.04
N ARG A 17 -19.50 9.21 18.94
CA ARG A 17 -19.17 10.03 20.12
C ARG A 17 -18.60 11.35 19.57
N ARG A 18 -19.05 12.48 20.14
CA ARG A 18 -18.50 13.83 19.82
C ARG A 18 -16.97 13.90 19.86
N LYS A 19 -16.31 13.00 20.61
CA LYS A 19 -14.86 12.87 20.68
C LYS A 19 -14.41 11.44 20.39
N VAL A 20 -13.55 11.29 19.39
CA VAL A 20 -12.89 10.02 19.04
C VAL A 20 -11.96 9.60 20.19
N PRO A 21 -12.01 8.32 20.65
CA PRO A 21 -11.09 7.81 21.68
C PRO A 21 -9.63 7.84 21.24
N SER A 22 -8.70 7.94 22.20
CA SER A 22 -7.28 7.80 21.91
C SER A 22 -6.90 6.33 21.68
N ALA A 23 -5.82 6.08 20.92
CA ALA A 23 -5.27 4.74 20.74
C ALA A 23 -4.94 4.06 22.08
N LYS A 24 -4.41 4.83 23.05
CA LYS A 24 -4.14 4.36 24.41
C LYS A 24 -5.42 3.91 25.12
N TYR A 25 -6.47 4.73 25.08
CA TYR A 25 -7.74 4.41 25.70
C TYR A 25 -8.32 3.11 25.14
N LEU A 26 -8.33 2.92 23.82
CA LEU A 26 -8.86 1.70 23.20
C LEU A 26 -8.09 0.45 23.65
N ARG A 27 -6.75 0.51 23.68
CA ARG A 27 -5.91 -0.61 24.12
C ARG A 27 -6.15 -1.00 25.58
N GLU A 28 -6.47 -0.03 26.43
CA GLU A 28 -6.64 -0.24 27.88
C GLU A 28 -8.08 -0.58 28.29
N ASN A 29 -9.09 -0.10 27.56
CA ASN A 29 -10.48 -0.08 28.02
C ASN A 29 -11.48 -0.76 27.07
N ASP A 30 -11.05 -1.19 25.89
CA ASP A 30 -11.95 -1.73 24.87
C ASP A 30 -11.54 -3.16 24.46
N VAL A 31 -12.47 -3.90 23.87
CA VAL A 31 -12.31 -5.30 23.50
C VAL A 31 -12.00 -5.39 22.01
N ALA A 32 -10.80 -5.85 21.66
CA ALA A 32 -10.45 -6.12 20.27
C ALA A 32 -11.24 -7.33 19.74
N VAL A 33 -12.01 -7.12 18.66
CA VAL A 33 -12.80 -8.19 18.01
C VAL A 33 -12.08 -8.79 16.81
N ALA A 34 -11.23 -8.01 16.15
CA ALA A 34 -10.42 -8.46 15.03
C ALA A 34 -9.08 -7.72 15.01
N LYS A 35 -8.03 -8.44 14.63
CA LYS A 35 -6.67 -7.93 14.60
C LYS A 35 -5.94 -8.51 13.40
N GLN A 36 -5.34 -7.65 12.59
CA GLN A 36 -4.54 -8.03 11.43
C GLN A 36 -3.19 -7.35 11.53
N ARG A 37 -2.13 -8.16 11.42
CA ARG A 37 -0.76 -7.67 11.22
C ARG A 37 -0.42 -7.72 9.74
N LEU A 38 0.25 -6.69 9.27
CA LEU A 38 0.69 -6.50 7.89
C LEU A 38 2.23 -6.53 7.88
N MET A 39 2.84 -6.36 6.70
CA MET A 39 4.30 -6.27 6.61
C MET A 39 4.82 -5.04 7.37
N ASP A 40 6.07 -5.11 7.85
CA ASP A 40 6.82 -4.01 8.47
C ASP A 40 6.13 -3.27 9.62
N CYS A 41 5.61 -4.02 10.59
CA CYS A 41 5.05 -3.51 11.84
C CYS A 41 3.75 -2.68 11.68
N ALA A 42 3.09 -2.73 10.53
CA ALA A 42 1.75 -2.18 10.39
C ALA A 42 0.71 -3.12 11.03
N GLU A 43 -0.20 -2.56 11.82
CA GLU A 43 -1.20 -3.29 12.57
C GLU A 43 -2.54 -2.56 12.55
N ILE A 44 -3.60 -3.31 12.27
CA ILE A 44 -4.97 -2.81 12.32
C ILE A 44 -5.80 -3.64 13.30
N ILE A 45 -6.53 -2.95 14.16
CA ILE A 45 -7.35 -3.54 15.22
C ILE A 45 -8.74 -2.94 15.19
N ALA A 46 -9.76 -3.77 15.05
CA ALA A 46 -11.15 -3.38 15.21
C ALA A 46 -11.62 -3.73 16.62
N TYR A 47 -12.31 -2.80 17.28
CA TYR A 47 -12.81 -2.95 18.64
C TYR A 47 -14.33 -3.12 18.66
N GLN A 48 -14.84 -3.73 19.73
CA GLN A 48 -16.25 -4.04 19.93
C GLN A 48 -17.14 -2.78 19.89
N THR A 49 -16.59 -1.62 20.22
CA THR A 49 -17.28 -0.32 20.14
C THR A 49 -17.48 0.21 18.72
N GLY A 50 -16.90 -0.44 17.70
CA GLY A 50 -16.94 0.02 16.31
C GLY A 50 -15.82 1.00 15.96
N TYR A 51 -14.85 1.25 16.85
CA TYR A 51 -13.65 2.00 16.52
C TYR A 51 -12.55 1.09 15.96
N VAL A 52 -11.77 1.65 15.04
CA VAL A 52 -10.63 1.00 14.40
C VAL A 52 -9.37 1.78 14.77
N LEU A 53 -8.34 1.06 15.20
CA LEU A 53 -7.00 1.59 15.40
C LEU A 53 -6.10 1.07 14.28
N TYR A 54 -5.48 1.99 13.56
CA TYR A 54 -4.46 1.69 12.56
C TYR A 54 -3.12 2.27 13.01
N CYS A 55 -2.07 1.44 12.99
CA CYS A 55 -0.72 1.81 13.43
C CYS A 55 0.31 1.42 12.37
N VAL A 56 1.29 2.29 12.11
CA VAL A 56 2.47 2.03 11.28
C VAL A 56 3.69 2.64 11.97
N GLY A 57 4.58 1.80 12.49
CA GLY A 57 5.68 2.26 13.35
C GLY A 57 5.15 3.03 14.57
N ASP A 58 5.66 4.24 14.79
CA ASP A 58 5.24 5.12 15.89
C ASP A 58 3.97 5.95 15.59
N TYR A 59 3.44 5.85 14.37
CA TYR A 59 2.26 6.60 13.95
C TYR A 59 1.00 5.77 14.17
N ALA A 60 -0.07 6.42 14.64
CA ALA A 60 -1.37 5.79 14.83
C ALA A 60 -2.53 6.75 14.54
N THR A 61 -3.64 6.19 14.05
CA THR A 61 -4.90 6.90 13.86
C THR A 61 -6.06 6.03 14.35
N VAL A 62 -7.09 6.69 14.87
CA VAL A 62 -8.33 6.06 15.32
C VAL A 62 -9.48 6.65 14.54
N PHE A 63 -10.38 5.78 14.06
CA PHE A 63 -11.56 6.21 13.32
C PHE A 63 -12.72 5.22 13.52
N PRO A 64 -13.97 5.69 13.41
CA PRO A 64 -15.13 4.82 13.48
C PRO A 64 -15.27 3.99 12.18
N LEU A 65 -15.55 2.69 12.33
CA LEU A 65 -15.70 1.76 11.22
C LEU A 65 -16.84 2.17 10.28
N PHE A 66 -17.97 2.61 10.84
CA PHE A 66 -19.20 2.92 10.09
C PHE A 66 -19.16 4.23 9.30
N THR A 67 -18.08 5.01 9.39
CA THR A 67 -17.88 6.20 8.54
C THR A 67 -17.05 5.90 7.30
N CYS A 68 -16.52 4.68 7.16
CA CYS A 68 -15.80 4.27 5.96
C CYS A 68 -16.81 4.02 4.83
N ARG A 69 -16.97 5.01 3.95
CA ARG A 69 -17.83 4.96 2.76
C ARG A 69 -17.04 4.47 1.56
N ASP A 70 -17.44 4.87 0.36
CA ASP A 70 -16.67 4.74 -0.87
C ASP A 70 -15.20 5.12 -0.64
N TYR A 71 -14.32 4.45 -1.37
CA TYR A 71 -12.91 4.82 -1.42
C TYR A 71 -12.64 5.63 -2.68
N VAL A 72 -11.99 6.79 -2.52
CA VAL A 72 -11.61 7.66 -3.61
C VAL A 72 -10.09 7.73 -3.66
N TYR A 73 -9.51 7.19 -4.72
CA TYR A 73 -8.09 7.29 -4.98
C TYR A 73 -7.85 8.43 -5.98
N GLU A 74 -7.08 9.44 -5.56
CA GLU A 74 -6.67 10.54 -6.41
C GLU A 74 -5.15 10.53 -6.59
N ALA A 75 -4.70 10.40 -7.84
CA ALA A 75 -3.27 10.48 -8.17
C ALA A 75 -3.04 11.26 -9.46
N GLU A 76 -2.20 12.29 -9.38
CA GLU A 76 -1.78 13.23 -10.44
C GLU A 76 -2.94 13.97 -11.14
N ARG A 77 -3.85 13.23 -11.81
CA ARG A 77 -5.10 13.69 -12.46
C ARG A 77 -6.14 12.57 -12.64
N LYS A 78 -5.96 11.42 -12.00
CA LYS A 78 -6.86 10.27 -12.09
C LYS A 78 -7.60 10.14 -10.78
N ILE A 79 -8.92 10.11 -10.86
CA ILE A 79 -9.79 9.79 -9.74
C ILE A 79 -10.39 8.42 -10.03
N ALA A 80 -10.15 7.46 -9.14
CA ALA A 80 -10.82 6.17 -9.15
C ALA A 80 -11.70 6.08 -7.91
N VAL A 81 -12.97 5.71 -8.11
CA VAL A 81 -13.92 5.50 -7.01
C VAL A 81 -14.23 4.01 -6.93
N VAL A 82 -14.11 3.45 -5.73
CA VAL A 82 -14.52 2.09 -5.41
C VAL A 82 -15.67 2.20 -4.42
N GLU A 83 -16.85 1.71 -4.82
CA GLU A 83 -18.07 1.79 -4.03
C GLU A 83 -17.94 1.04 -2.68
N GLU A 84 -18.64 1.52 -1.65
CA GLU A 84 -18.66 0.91 -0.31
C GLU A 84 -19.03 -0.59 -0.37
N ASN A 85 -20.02 -0.94 -1.19
CA ASN A 85 -20.55 -2.31 -1.33
C ASN A 85 -19.50 -3.32 -1.82
N PHE A 86 -18.51 -2.89 -2.61
CA PHE A 86 -17.45 -3.75 -3.11
C PHE A 86 -16.64 -4.32 -1.96
N PHE A 87 -16.48 -3.54 -0.89
CA PHE A 87 -15.68 -3.90 0.27
C PHE A 87 -16.41 -4.80 1.26
N ASP A 88 -17.73 -4.88 1.23
CA ASP A 88 -18.52 -5.66 2.20
C ASP A 88 -18.13 -7.14 2.18
N ASP A 89 -17.87 -7.70 0.99
CA ASP A 89 -17.44 -9.09 0.79
C ASP A 89 -15.91 -9.29 0.85
N GLN A 90 -15.13 -8.21 0.98
CA GLN A 90 -13.68 -8.28 1.05
C GLN A 90 -13.19 -8.61 2.47
N PRO A 91 -11.95 -9.09 2.64
CA PRO A 91 -11.33 -9.15 3.95
C PRO A 91 -11.50 -7.83 4.70
N TRP A 92 -11.95 -7.92 5.95
CA TRP A 92 -12.38 -6.77 6.76
C TRP A 92 -11.35 -5.62 6.84
N TYR A 93 -10.06 -5.94 6.73
CA TYR A 93 -8.98 -4.99 6.85
C TYR A 93 -8.72 -4.17 5.58
N VAL A 94 -9.19 -4.59 4.40
CA VAL A 94 -8.82 -3.96 3.12
C VAL A 94 -9.25 -2.49 3.07
N ARG A 95 -10.55 -2.22 3.21
CA ARG A 95 -11.07 -0.83 3.20
C ARG A 95 -10.52 0.01 4.35
N LEU A 96 -10.30 -0.62 5.50
CA LEU A 96 -9.88 0.06 6.71
C LEU A 96 -8.40 0.44 6.67
N ILE A 97 -7.53 -0.34 6.00
CA ILE A 97 -6.14 0.06 5.74
C ILE A 97 -6.11 1.31 4.86
N LEU A 98 -6.93 1.34 3.80
CA LEU A 98 -7.01 2.50 2.91
C LEU A 98 -7.42 3.77 3.69
N GLU A 99 -8.44 3.67 4.55
CA GLU A 99 -8.82 4.78 5.44
C GLU A 99 -7.68 5.17 6.38
N GLY A 100 -7.01 4.18 6.97
CA GLY A 100 -5.92 4.38 7.91
C GLY A 100 -4.73 5.12 7.29
N GLU A 101 -4.32 4.71 6.09
CA GLU A 101 -3.24 5.34 5.32
C GLU A 101 -3.58 6.79 4.97
N ASP A 102 -4.76 7.05 4.40
CA ASP A 102 -5.19 8.41 4.05
C ASP A 102 -5.22 9.34 5.26
N ARG A 103 -5.67 8.83 6.41
CA ARG A 103 -5.71 9.61 7.66
C ARG A 103 -4.31 9.87 8.21
N LEU A 104 -3.42 8.87 8.18
CA LEU A 104 -2.03 9.05 8.60
C LEU A 104 -1.32 10.05 7.69
N TRP A 105 -1.55 9.99 6.38
CA TRP A 105 -0.99 10.92 5.41
C TRP A 105 -1.44 12.36 5.69
N ARG A 106 -2.76 12.61 5.82
CA ARG A 106 -3.32 13.92 6.20
C ARG A 106 -2.78 14.43 7.55
N ASN A 107 -2.62 13.55 8.53
CA ASN A 107 -2.07 13.91 9.84
C ASN A 107 -0.59 14.30 9.74
N ARG A 108 0.20 13.62 8.89
CA ARG A 108 1.61 13.96 8.62
C ARG A 108 1.71 15.30 7.90
N GLU A 109 0.95 15.49 6.83
CA GLU A 109 0.91 16.76 6.08
C GLU A 109 0.58 17.94 6.99
N THR A 110 -0.43 17.80 7.86
CA THR A 110 -0.79 18.83 8.85
C THR A 110 0.32 19.09 9.86
N ARG A 111 1.02 18.04 10.32
CA ARG A 111 2.13 18.17 11.27
C ARG A 111 3.35 18.83 10.63
N GLU A 112 3.68 18.47 9.40
CA GLU A 112 4.80 19.03 8.65
C GLU A 112 4.53 20.50 8.30
N HIS A 113 3.29 20.83 7.89
CA HIS A 113 2.87 22.21 7.64
C HIS A 113 2.89 23.07 8.93
N ASN A 114 2.44 22.52 10.07
CA ASN A 114 2.49 23.22 11.36
C ASN A 114 3.91 23.29 11.97
N ASN A 115 4.81 22.39 11.57
CA ASN A 115 6.23 22.42 11.93
C ASN A 115 7.08 23.23 10.93
N CYS A 116 6.49 23.91 9.94
CA CYS A 116 7.19 24.87 9.11
C CYS A 116 7.62 26.08 9.96
N ILE A 117 8.83 26.01 10.51
CA ILE A 117 9.53 27.15 11.08
C ILE A 117 9.91 28.09 9.92
N SER A 118 9.68 29.40 10.10
CA SER A 118 10.14 30.45 9.16
C SER A 118 11.63 30.26 8.81
N TYR A 119 11.97 30.36 7.52
CA TYR A 119 13.33 30.26 6.98
C TYR A 119 14.24 31.42 7.48
N SER A 120 14.63 31.42 8.74
CA SER A 120 15.62 32.35 9.29
C SER A 120 16.80 31.71 10.01
N CYS A 121 16.91 30.38 10.03
CA CYS A 121 18.18 29.71 10.33
C CYS A 121 18.40 28.53 9.38
N ILE A 122 19.30 28.73 8.42
CA ILE A 122 19.82 27.66 7.58
C ILE A 122 20.70 26.81 8.49
N SER A 123 20.21 25.64 8.91
CA SER A 123 21.06 24.59 9.47
C SER A 123 21.50 23.67 8.34
N GLU A 124 22.81 23.46 8.22
CA GLU A 124 23.49 22.65 7.20
C GLU A 124 23.42 21.14 7.49
N GLU A 125 22.25 20.62 7.87
CA GLU A 125 22.01 19.17 8.01
C GLU A 125 20.84 18.74 7.12
N TRP A 126 20.96 19.07 5.83
CA TRP A 126 20.02 18.64 4.79
C TRP A 126 20.16 17.16 4.40
N CYS A 127 21.07 16.42 5.03
CA CYS A 127 21.26 14.98 4.78
C CYS A 127 20.19 14.07 5.43
N GLU A 128 19.32 14.58 6.31
CA GLU A 128 18.23 13.79 6.90
C GLU A 128 16.89 13.87 6.15
N LEU A 129 16.82 14.63 5.06
CA LEU A 129 15.66 14.71 4.17
C LEU A 129 15.65 13.62 3.08
N ALA A 130 16.26 12.47 3.37
CA ALA A 130 15.86 11.26 2.67
C ALA A 130 14.46 10.92 3.18
N ASP A 131 13.45 11.08 2.33
CA ASP A 131 12.09 10.62 2.59
C ASP A 131 12.13 9.12 2.96
N LYS A 132 12.05 8.83 4.26
CA LYS A 132 11.95 7.47 4.81
C LYS A 132 10.51 6.92 4.65
N GLY A 133 9.64 7.61 3.92
CA GLY A 133 8.20 7.61 4.11
C GLY A 133 7.36 6.99 3.00
N GLN A 134 7.78 5.91 2.35
CA GLN A 134 6.86 5.18 1.48
C GLN A 134 5.72 4.59 2.31
N CYS A 135 4.48 5.01 2.02
CA CYS A 135 3.28 4.59 2.77
C CYS A 135 2.99 3.10 2.53
N LEU A 136 2.25 2.42 3.42
CA LEU A 136 2.03 0.97 3.29
C LEU A 136 1.35 0.63 1.95
N LEU A 137 0.42 1.49 1.52
CA LEU A 137 -0.31 1.31 0.27
C LEU A 137 0.63 1.34 -0.94
N GLU A 138 1.51 2.35 -1.05
CA GLU A 138 2.48 2.45 -2.14
C GLU A 138 3.39 1.23 -2.21
N ARG A 139 3.76 0.69 -1.05
CA ARG A 139 4.58 -0.50 -0.96
C ARG A 139 3.84 -1.76 -1.40
N ILE A 140 2.60 -1.95 -0.97
CA ILE A 140 1.76 -3.07 -1.42
C ILE A 140 1.58 -2.98 -2.94
N ILE A 141 1.33 -1.79 -3.47
CA ILE A 141 1.24 -1.55 -4.91
C ILE A 141 2.57 -1.91 -5.59
N ALA A 142 3.71 -1.46 -5.06
CA ALA A 142 5.02 -1.77 -5.61
C ALA A 142 5.32 -3.29 -5.58
N GLU A 143 5.01 -3.97 -4.49
CA GLU A 143 5.23 -5.42 -4.36
C GLU A 143 4.33 -6.22 -5.30
N GLU A 144 3.04 -5.86 -5.40
CA GLU A 144 2.10 -6.55 -6.28
C GLU A 144 2.44 -6.28 -7.75
N THR A 145 2.77 -5.04 -8.10
CA THR A 145 3.21 -4.71 -9.48
C THR A 145 4.49 -5.46 -9.85
N VAL A 146 5.48 -5.54 -8.96
CA VAL A 146 6.70 -6.36 -9.20
C VAL A 146 6.33 -7.84 -9.35
N ARG A 147 5.42 -8.36 -8.53
CA ARG A 147 4.95 -9.75 -8.60
C ARG A 147 4.26 -10.04 -9.93
N GLU A 148 3.33 -9.19 -10.36
CA GLU A 148 2.65 -9.29 -11.65
C GLU A 148 3.64 -9.27 -12.81
N LEU A 149 4.59 -8.33 -12.80
CA LEU A 149 5.64 -8.25 -13.81
C LEU A 149 6.51 -9.52 -13.85
N MET A 150 6.87 -10.05 -12.69
CA MET A 150 7.65 -11.29 -12.56
C MET A 150 6.87 -12.54 -13.02
N ASN A 151 5.54 -12.52 -13.00
CA ASN A 151 4.68 -13.60 -13.52
C ASN A 151 4.66 -13.65 -15.06
N LEU A 152 4.94 -12.53 -15.75
CA LEU A 152 5.04 -12.47 -17.22
C LEU A 152 6.32 -13.10 -17.77
N LEU A 153 7.32 -13.30 -16.91
CA LEU A 153 8.62 -13.84 -17.27
C LEU A 153 8.62 -15.36 -17.30
N THR A 154 9.39 -15.94 -18.23
CA THR A 154 9.69 -17.37 -18.14
C THR A 154 10.56 -17.64 -16.92
N GLU A 155 10.57 -18.89 -16.43
CA GLU A 155 11.39 -19.26 -15.27
C GLU A 155 12.86 -18.90 -15.45
N ARG A 156 13.39 -19.08 -16.67
CA ARG A 156 14.77 -18.70 -17.00
C ARG A 156 15.00 -17.18 -16.94
N GLN A 157 14.02 -16.38 -17.37
CA GLN A 157 14.07 -14.92 -17.28
C GLN A 157 13.98 -14.47 -15.81
N ARG A 158 13.09 -15.06 -15.02
CA ARG A 158 12.91 -14.78 -13.59
C ARG A 158 14.19 -15.06 -12.80
N GLN A 159 14.82 -16.22 -13.04
CA GLN A 159 16.10 -16.56 -12.42
C GLN A 159 17.20 -15.57 -12.75
N MET A 160 17.27 -15.08 -14.00
CA MET A 160 18.24 -14.05 -14.37
C MET A 160 17.98 -12.72 -13.68
N ILE A 161 16.73 -12.24 -13.69
CA ILE A 161 16.34 -11.00 -13.00
C ILE A 161 16.63 -11.10 -11.51
N HIS A 162 16.30 -12.23 -10.86
CA HIS A 162 16.58 -12.48 -9.45
C HIS A 162 18.09 -12.36 -9.13
N ARG A 163 18.94 -13.02 -9.92
CA ARG A 163 20.39 -13.02 -9.69
C ARG A 163 21.03 -11.65 -9.89
N ILE A 164 20.60 -10.92 -10.93
CA ILE A 164 21.18 -9.62 -11.27
C ILE A 164 20.70 -8.53 -10.31
N TYR A 165 19.39 -8.43 -10.08
CA TYR A 165 18.81 -7.28 -9.36
C TYR A 165 18.63 -7.52 -7.86
N PHE A 166 18.35 -8.75 -7.42
CA PHE A 166 18.10 -9.05 -6.01
C PHE A 166 19.34 -9.61 -5.30
N GLN A 167 20.14 -10.43 -5.98
CA GLN A 167 21.41 -10.94 -5.45
C GLN A 167 22.63 -10.08 -5.84
N GLN A 168 22.42 -9.01 -6.62
CA GLN A 168 23.46 -8.08 -7.09
C GLN A 168 24.65 -8.76 -7.82
N LYS A 169 24.42 -9.91 -8.47
CA LYS A 169 25.46 -10.58 -9.26
C LYS A 169 25.70 -9.86 -10.58
N THR A 170 26.93 -9.89 -11.05
CA THR A 170 27.29 -9.41 -12.38
C THR A 170 26.89 -10.42 -13.47
N GLN A 171 26.71 -9.95 -14.71
CA GLN A 171 26.42 -10.85 -15.83
C GLN A 171 27.52 -11.89 -16.08
N LYS A 172 28.78 -11.60 -15.71
CA LYS A 172 29.90 -12.55 -15.79
C LYS A 172 29.77 -13.66 -14.76
N GLU A 173 29.41 -13.34 -13.52
CA GLU A 173 29.18 -14.35 -12.48
C GLU A 173 27.99 -15.23 -12.82
N VAL A 174 26.90 -14.64 -13.32
CA VAL A 174 25.72 -15.39 -13.78
C VAL A 174 26.06 -16.28 -14.99
N SER A 175 26.88 -15.79 -15.92
CA SER A 175 27.38 -16.57 -17.06
C SER A 175 28.17 -17.80 -16.61
N HIS A 176 29.09 -17.62 -15.66
CA HIS A 176 29.87 -18.71 -15.09
C HIS A 176 28.99 -19.70 -14.32
N GLU A 177 28.07 -19.22 -13.48
CA GLU A 177 27.16 -20.05 -12.68
C GLU A 177 26.20 -20.89 -13.54
N LEU A 178 25.69 -20.33 -14.63
CA LEU A 178 24.70 -20.97 -15.50
C LEU A 178 25.34 -21.71 -16.69
N GLY A 179 26.67 -21.69 -16.84
CA GLY A 179 27.38 -22.36 -17.93
C GLY A 179 27.01 -21.84 -19.34
N ILE A 180 26.66 -20.55 -19.45
CA ILE A 180 26.27 -19.91 -20.71
C ILE A 180 27.11 -18.68 -20.99
N THR A 181 27.08 -18.18 -22.22
CA THR A 181 27.86 -17.00 -22.61
C THR A 181 27.26 -15.71 -22.04
N VAL A 182 28.12 -14.74 -21.70
CA VAL A 182 27.70 -13.39 -21.25
C VAL A 182 26.70 -12.73 -22.23
N PRO A 183 26.88 -12.79 -23.56
CA PRO A 183 25.88 -12.26 -24.51
C PRO A 183 24.51 -12.94 -24.38
N ALA A 184 24.46 -14.25 -24.09
CA ALA A 184 23.20 -14.95 -23.86
C ALA A 184 22.51 -14.47 -22.57
N VAL A 185 23.28 -14.17 -21.51
CA VAL A 185 22.79 -13.54 -20.28
C VAL A 185 22.20 -12.16 -20.58
N SER A 186 22.97 -11.29 -21.24
CA SER A 186 22.52 -9.95 -21.62
C SER A 186 21.24 -9.99 -22.44
N LYS A 187 21.18 -10.86 -23.46
CA LYS A 187 20.00 -10.99 -24.33
C LYS A 187 18.76 -11.41 -23.56
N CYS A 188 18.89 -12.37 -22.65
CA CYS A 188 17.76 -12.86 -21.87
C CYS A 188 17.24 -11.80 -20.87
N ILE A 189 18.13 -11.03 -20.24
CA ILE A 189 17.77 -9.88 -19.39
C ILE A 189 17.06 -8.81 -20.21
N SER A 190 17.61 -8.40 -21.36
CA SER A 190 16.98 -7.39 -22.22
C SER A 190 15.58 -7.81 -22.66
N GLN A 191 15.40 -9.07 -23.03
CA GLN A 191 14.08 -9.62 -23.39
C GLN A 191 13.11 -9.64 -22.20
N ALA A 192 13.60 -9.94 -20.99
CA ALA A 192 12.79 -9.92 -19.78
C ALA A 192 12.32 -8.49 -19.46
N MET A 193 13.25 -7.52 -19.46
CA MET A 193 12.94 -6.11 -19.23
C MET A 193 11.98 -5.54 -20.28
N GLN A 194 12.16 -5.90 -21.55
CA GLN A 194 11.27 -5.47 -22.62
C GLN A 194 9.86 -6.04 -22.46
N LYS A 195 9.72 -7.31 -22.04
CA LYS A 195 8.41 -7.90 -21.73
C LYS A 195 7.71 -7.18 -20.58
N MET A 196 8.44 -6.90 -19.49
CA MET A 196 7.88 -6.16 -18.35
C MET A 196 7.42 -4.76 -18.76
N ARG A 197 8.23 -4.04 -19.53
CA ARG A 197 7.93 -2.67 -20.00
C ARG A 197 6.75 -2.59 -20.97
N ASN A 198 6.65 -3.52 -21.92
CA ASN A 198 5.54 -3.51 -22.87
C ASN A 198 4.19 -3.77 -22.17
N ASN A 199 4.18 -4.58 -21.11
CA ASN A 199 2.96 -4.87 -20.35
C ASN A 199 2.60 -3.73 -19.38
N SER A 200 3.57 -3.03 -18.78
CA SER A 200 3.27 -1.82 -18.00
C SER A 200 2.59 -0.75 -18.86
N ASP A 201 3.05 -0.59 -20.11
CA ASP A 201 2.47 0.35 -21.08
C ASP A 201 1.09 -0.12 -21.57
N ASP A 202 0.86 -1.42 -21.75
CA ASP A 202 -0.45 -1.96 -22.12
C ASP A 202 -1.48 -1.91 -20.98
N SER A 203 -1.11 -2.19 -19.73
CA SER A 203 -1.98 -1.95 -18.57
C SER A 203 -2.36 -0.48 -18.44
N ALA A 204 -1.42 0.44 -18.71
CA ALA A 204 -1.71 1.88 -18.76
C ALA A 204 -2.61 2.29 -19.95
N ARG A 205 -2.66 1.49 -21.02
CA ARG A 205 -3.51 1.71 -22.21
C ARG A 205 -4.87 1.04 -22.12
N THR A 206 -4.99 -0.14 -21.50
CA THR A 206 -6.27 -0.83 -21.26
C THR A 206 -7.12 -0.05 -20.26
N LEU A 207 -6.51 0.54 -19.24
CA LEU A 207 -7.18 1.52 -18.35
C LEU A 207 -7.68 2.77 -19.09
N LYS A 208 -7.09 3.14 -20.23
CA LYS A 208 -7.57 4.24 -21.09
C LYS A 208 -8.63 3.80 -22.11
N LYS A 209 -8.75 2.49 -22.38
CA LYS A 209 -9.66 1.90 -23.38
C LYS A 209 -10.86 1.16 -22.78
N GLY A 210 -10.97 1.12 -21.45
CA GLY A 210 -12.17 0.65 -20.74
C GLY A 210 -13.34 1.58 -21.00
N ASP A 211 -14.00 1.37 -22.13
CA ASP A 211 -15.19 2.07 -22.62
C ASP A 211 -16.29 2.15 -21.54
N TRP A 212 -16.50 3.39 -21.07
CA TRP A 212 -17.74 4.19 -20.94
C TRP A 212 -19.12 3.59 -21.33
N LYS A 213 -19.34 2.28 -21.32
CA LYS A 213 -20.56 1.67 -21.89
C LYS A 213 -21.72 1.41 -20.92
N TYR A 214 -21.59 1.76 -19.65
CA TYR A 214 -22.71 1.69 -18.70
C TYR A 214 -22.75 2.94 -17.83
N ALA A 215 -23.07 4.08 -18.46
CA ALA A 215 -23.57 5.25 -17.76
C ALA A 215 -25.11 5.27 -17.90
N TRP A 216 -25.80 4.84 -16.85
CA TRP A 216 -27.16 5.25 -16.49
C TRP A 216 -27.21 5.41 -14.98
#